data_AF-A0A9X4P2U3-F1
#
_entry.id   AF-A0A9X4P2U3-F1
#
_cell.length_a   1.000
_cell.length_b   1.000
_cell.length_c   1.000
_cell.angle_alpha   90.00
_cell.angle_beta   90.00
_cell.angle_gamma   90.00
#
_symmetry.space_group_name_H-M   'P 1'
#
loop_
_entity.id
_entity.type
_entity.pdbx_description
1 polymer ?
#
loop_
_entity_poly.entity_id
_entity_poly.type
_entity_poly.pdbx_seq_one_letter_code
_entity_poly.pdbx_strand_id
1 'polypeptide(L)'
;PTKASQAKIKRRDLDVNATSEAIRPLILQEIRQHDYEFDVQIQLCRNLKDQPINDLTKEWDEKDAPFVTVAKLTIPCQDVPDDGNFDIMEHL
;
A
#
# COMPACT_ATOMS: atom_id res chain seq x y z
N PRO A 1 2.28 3.64 -4.72
CA PRO A 1 3.69 3.55 -5.13
C PRO A 1 4.05 4.62 -6.16
N THR A 2 5.24 5.20 -6.07
CA THR A 2 5.74 6.17 -7.05
C THR A 2 5.81 5.53 -8.44
N LYS A 3 5.84 6.34 -9.51
CA LYS A 3 5.97 5.83 -10.89
C LYS A 3 7.23 4.96 -11.07
N ALA A 4 8.32 5.34 -10.40
CA ALA A 4 9.57 4.59 -10.42
C ALA A 4 9.40 3.20 -9.79
N SER A 5 8.74 3.12 -8.62
CA SER A 5 8.49 1.84 -7.94
C SER A 5 7.48 0.98 -8.71
N GLN A 6 6.46 1.55 -9.35
CA GLN A 6 5.54 0.80 -10.20
C GLN A 6 6.23 0.15 -11.41
N ALA A 7 7.27 0.77 -11.95
CA ALA A 7 8.04 0.23 -13.08
C ALA A 7 8.89 -1.02 -12.71
N LYS A 8 9.16 -1.22 -11.41
CA LYS A 8 9.88 -2.40 -10.89
C LYS A 8 9.00 -3.65 -10.93
N ILE A 9 7.69 -3.51 -10.79
CA ILE A 9 6.74 -4.64 -10.76
C ILE A 9 6.66 -5.34 -12.12
N LYS A 10 7.24 -6.54 -12.20
CA LYS A 10 7.22 -7.38 -13.42
C LYS A 10 6.13 -8.44 -13.41
N ARG A 11 5.69 -8.89 -12.24
CA ARG A 11 4.70 -9.96 -12.09
C ARG A 11 3.33 -9.34 -11.84
N ARG A 12 2.53 -9.22 -12.91
CA ARG A 12 1.21 -8.57 -12.85
C ARG A 12 0.05 -9.56 -12.90
N ASP A 13 0.31 -10.78 -13.37
CA ASP A 13 -0.70 -11.83 -13.46
C ASP A 13 -0.62 -12.72 -12.21
N LEU A 14 -1.77 -12.91 -11.56
CA LEU A 14 -1.93 -13.76 -10.37
C LEU A 14 -3.28 -14.48 -10.45
N ASP A 15 -3.26 -15.80 -10.30
CA ASP A 15 -4.47 -16.57 -10.01
C ASP A 15 -4.70 -16.59 -8.49
N VAL A 16 -5.65 -15.79 -8.04
CA VAL A 16 -6.00 -15.66 -6.61
C VAL A 16 -6.60 -16.93 -6.01
N ASN A 17 -7.02 -17.90 -6.83
CA ASN A 17 -7.62 -19.15 -6.37
C ASN A 17 -6.62 -20.33 -6.37
N ALA A 18 -5.38 -20.11 -6.82
CA ALA A 18 -4.38 -21.18 -6.94
C ALA A 18 -4.02 -21.82 -5.59
N THR A 19 -4.04 -21.04 -4.51
CA THR A 19 -3.78 -21.49 -3.13
C THR A 19 -4.55 -20.62 -2.13
N SER A 20 -4.67 -21.07 -0.87
CA SER A 20 -5.30 -20.30 0.21
C SER A 20 -4.62 -18.95 0.49
N GLU A 21 -3.33 -18.83 0.18
CA GLU A 21 -2.53 -17.62 0.40
C GLU A 21 -1.85 -17.12 -0.88
N ALA A 22 -2.52 -17.18 -2.04
CA ALA A 22 -1.86 -16.95 -3.34
C ALA A 22 -1.11 -15.59 -3.47
N ILE A 23 -1.50 -14.57 -2.71
CA ILE A 23 -0.88 -13.24 -2.72
C ILE A 23 0.42 -13.18 -1.89
N ARG A 24 0.46 -13.86 -0.73
CA ARG A 24 1.54 -13.68 0.27
C ARG A 24 2.92 -14.11 -0.26
N PRO A 25 3.10 -15.29 -0.87
CA PRO A 25 4.37 -15.69 -1.47
C PRO A 25 4.84 -14.72 -2.57
N LEU A 26 3.92 -14.14 -3.34
CA LEU A 26 4.28 -13.16 -4.36
C LEU A 26 4.81 -11.88 -3.75
N ILE A 27 4.15 -11.34 -2.72
CA ILE A 27 4.62 -10.16 -2.00
C ILE A 27 6.00 -10.43 -1.40
N LEU A 28 6.19 -11.57 -0.72
CA LEU A 28 7.49 -11.95 -0.13
C LEU A 28 8.60 -11.99 -1.18
N GLN A 29 8.34 -12.60 -2.34
CA GLN A 29 9.32 -12.64 -3.42
C GLN A 29 9.61 -11.26 -4.03
N GLU A 30 8.62 -10.37 -4.10
CA GLU A 30 8.75 -9.03 -4.67
C GLU A 30 9.57 -8.11 -3.75
N ILE A 31 9.24 -8.06 -2.45
CA ILE A 31 9.94 -7.21 -1.47
C ILE A 31 11.37 -7.68 -1.16
N ARG A 32 11.70 -8.96 -1.44
CA ARG A 32 13.07 -9.49 -1.39
C ARG A 32 13.96 -9.01 -2.53
N GLN A 33 13.38 -8.52 -3.62
CA GLN A 33 14.13 -8.12 -4.83
C GLN A 33 14.26 -6.62 -4.98
N HIS A 34 13.28 -5.87 -4.46
CA HIS A 34 13.14 -4.46 -4.74
C HIS A 34 12.68 -3.68 -3.50
N ASP A 35 13.20 -2.47 -3.37
CA ASP A 35 12.67 -1.43 -2.51
C ASP A 35 11.50 -0.69 -3.20
N TYR A 36 10.56 -0.20 -2.40
CA TYR A 36 9.39 0.52 -2.90
C TYR A 36 9.21 1.85 -2.18
N GLU A 37 8.92 2.89 -2.96
CA GLU A 37 8.53 4.19 -2.46
C GLU A 37 7.04 4.42 -2.72
N PHE A 38 6.37 5.05 -1.77
CA PHE A 38 4.97 5.44 -1.84
C PHE A 38 4.84 6.92 -1.52
N ASP A 39 4.07 7.64 -2.34
CA ASP A 39 3.68 9.01 -2.03
C ASP A 39 2.62 8.97 -0.92
N VAL A 40 2.91 9.57 0.24
CA VAL A 40 1.93 9.77 1.31
C VAL A 40 1.18 11.05 0.98
N GLN A 41 -0.12 10.93 0.79
CA GLN A 41 -0.96 12.03 0.30
C GLN A 41 -2.10 12.31 1.28
N ILE A 42 -2.51 13.58 1.32
CA ILE A 42 -3.66 14.04 2.12
C ILE A 42 -4.64 14.83 1.26
N GLN A 43 -5.90 14.84 1.65
CA GLN A 43 -6.90 15.77 1.16
C GLN A 43 -7.15 16.84 2.24
N LEU A 44 -7.18 18.11 1.83
CA LEU A 44 -7.46 19.22 2.74
C LEU A 44 -8.95 19.55 2.73
N CYS A 45 -9.58 19.54 3.91
CA CYS A 45 -11.00 19.89 4.06
C CYS A 45 -11.22 21.38 3.77
N ARG A 46 -12.11 21.68 2.81
CA ARG A 46 -12.51 23.03 2.41
C ARG A 46 -13.97 23.33 2.74
N ASN A 47 -14.84 22.32 2.76
CA ASN A 47 -16.26 22.48 3.03
C ASN A 47 -16.84 21.22 3.72
N LEU A 48 -17.18 21.34 5.00
CA LEU A 48 -17.67 20.22 5.83
C LEU A 48 -19.00 19.59 5.34
N LYS A 49 -19.82 20.31 4.59
CA LYS A 49 -21.07 19.76 4.04
C LYS A 49 -20.77 18.74 2.95
N ASP A 50 -19.81 19.07 2.08
CA ASP A 50 -19.44 18.22 0.95
C ASP A 50 -18.33 17.22 1.35
N GLN A 51 -17.53 17.56 2.36
CA GLN A 51 -16.39 16.81 2.88
C GLN A 51 -16.56 16.55 4.38
N PRO A 52 -17.53 15.71 4.79
CA PRO A 52 -17.74 15.42 6.20
C PRO A 52 -16.57 14.59 6.76
N ILE A 53 -16.01 15.04 7.88
CA ILE A 53 -14.90 14.34 8.56
C ILE A 53 -15.38 13.17 9.45
N ASN A 54 -16.68 13.12 9.76
CA ASN A 54 -17.27 12.13 10.68
C ASN A 54 -18.13 11.08 9.97
N ASP A 55 -18.14 11.09 8.64
CA ASP A 55 -18.87 10.11 7.84
C ASP A 55 -17.89 9.40 6.91
N LEU A 56 -17.48 8.19 7.30
CA LEU A 56 -16.53 7.37 6.57
C LEU A 56 -17.14 6.71 5.32
N THR A 57 -18.45 6.85 5.10
CA THR A 57 -19.14 6.27 3.93
C THR A 57 -19.14 7.23 2.73
N LYS A 58 -18.78 8.50 2.94
CA LYS A 58 -18.78 9.53 1.90
C LYS A 58 -17.36 9.84 1.44
N GLU A 59 -17.08 9.53 0.18
CA GLU A 59 -15.86 9.93 -0.51
C GLU A 59 -15.87 11.45 -0.82
N TRP A 60 -14.70 12.09 -0.72
CA TRP A 60 -14.52 13.49 -1.06
C TRP A 60 -14.11 13.62 -2.52
N ASP A 61 -14.82 14.44 -3.31
CA ASP A 61 -14.50 14.66 -4.72
C ASP A 61 -13.08 15.26 -4.88
N GLU A 62 -12.21 14.57 -5.61
CA GLU A 62 -10.83 14.99 -5.86
C GLU A 62 -10.73 16.32 -6.61
N LYS A 63 -11.75 16.75 -7.35
CA LYS A 63 -11.79 18.09 -7.98
C LYS A 63 -11.82 19.20 -6.93
N ASP A 64 -12.56 18.96 -5.85
CA ASP A 64 -12.77 19.93 -4.77
C ASP A 64 -11.75 19.76 -3.64
N ALA A 65 -11.23 18.55 -3.45
CA ALA A 65 -10.19 18.20 -2.50
C ALA A 65 -9.12 17.31 -3.16
N PRO A 66 -8.20 17.87 -3.96
CA PRO A 66 -7.16 17.07 -4.59
C PRO A 66 -6.19 16.50 -3.56
N PHE A 67 -5.66 15.30 -3.85
CA PHE A 67 -4.58 14.71 -3.07
C PHE A 67 -3.29 15.53 -3.20
N VAL A 68 -2.73 15.94 -2.07
CA VAL A 68 -1.45 16.64 -1.97
C VAL A 68 -0.44 15.70 -1.33
N THR A 69 0.68 15.46 -2.01
CA THR A 69 1.78 14.66 -1.46
C THR A 69 2.50 15.46 -0.38
N VAL A 70 2.61 14.86 0.81
CA VAL A 70 3.26 15.49 1.98
C VAL A 70 4.52 14.75 2.42
N ALA A 71 4.68 13.49 2.04
CA ALA A 71 5.87 12.72 2.34
C ALA A 71 6.07 11.58 1.33
N LYS A 72 7.25 10.96 1.41
CA LYS A 72 7.54 9.68 0.77
C LYS A 72 7.79 8.63 1.84
N LEU A 73 7.06 7.52 1.76
CA LEU A 73 7.32 6.33 2.56
C LEU A 73 8.21 5.39 1.74
N THR A 74 9.39 5.08 2.27
CA THR A 74 10.30 4.09 1.67
C THR A 74 10.20 2.79 2.45
N ILE A 75 9.85 1.72 1.75
CA ILE A 75 9.94 0.34 2.23
C ILE A 75 11.20 -0.25 1.60
N PRO A 76 12.28 -0.45 2.38
CA PRO A 76 13.50 -1.03 1.84
C PRO A 76 13.28 -2.48 1.44
N CYS A 77 14.21 -3.04 0.66
CA CYS A 77 14.25 -4.46 0.38
C CYS A 77 14.28 -5.25 1.70
N GLN A 78 13.43 -6.27 1.84
CA GLN A 78 13.27 -7.03 3.09
C GLN A 78 13.55 -8.51 2.85
N ASP A 79 14.38 -9.11 3.69
CA ASP A 79 14.55 -10.56 3.76
C ASP A 79 13.63 -11.13 4.85
N VAL A 80 12.36 -11.30 4.49
CA VAL A 80 11.33 -11.87 5.38
C VAL A 80 11.28 -13.38 5.14
N PRO A 81 11.40 -14.23 6.17
CA PRO A 81 11.24 -15.69 6.02
C PRO A 81 9.84 -16.10 5.51
N ASP A 82 9.71 -17.30 4.95
CA ASP A 82 8.42 -17.78 4.40
C ASP A 82 7.33 -17.96 5.47
N ASP A 83 7.71 -18.16 6.73
CA ASP A 83 6.82 -18.18 7.89
C ASP A 83 6.51 -16.78 8.45
N GLY A 84 7.03 -15.71 7.84
CA GLY A 84 6.78 -14.33 8.24
C GLY A 84 7.20 -13.98 9.67
N ASN A 85 8.00 -14.83 10.34
CA ASN A 85 8.28 -14.75 11.77
C ASN A 85 7.01 -14.75 12.66
N PHE A 86 5.93 -15.45 12.27
CA PHE A 86 4.69 -15.47 13.06
C PHE A 86 4.90 -15.90 14.51
N ASP A 87 5.75 -16.90 14.75
CA ASP A 87 6.07 -17.37 16.10
C ASP A 87 6.65 -16.26 16.99
N ILE A 88 7.43 -15.33 16.42
CA ILE A 88 7.99 -14.20 17.16
C ILE A 88 6.89 -13.14 17.41
N MET A 89 6.00 -12.92 16.44
CA MET A 89 4.92 -11.94 16.55
C MET A 89 3.84 -12.31 17.56
N GLU A 90 3.54 -13.60 17.73
CA GLU A 90 2.55 -14.08 18.72
C GLU A 90 3.03 -13.95 20.18
N HIS A 91 4.31 -13.62 20.39
CA HIS A 91 4.95 -13.52 21.69
C HIS A 91 5.52 -12.12 21.98
N LEU A 92 5.20 -11.11 21.16
CA LEU A 92 5.44 -9.69 21.42
C LEU A 92 4.34 -9.08 22.29
#